data_AF-A0A922CIN9-F1
#
_entry.id   AF-A0A922CIN9-F1
#
_cell.length_a   1.000
_cell.length_b   1.000
_cell.length_c   1.000
_cell.angle_alpha   90.00
_cell.angle_beta   90.00
_cell.angle_gamma   90.00
#
_symmetry.space_group_name_H-M   'P 1'
#
loop_
_entity.id
_entity.type
_entity.pdbx_description
1 polymer ?
#
loop_
_entity_poly.entity_id
_entity_poly.type
_entity_poly.pdbx_seq_one_letter_code
_entity_poly.pdbx_strand_id
1 'polypeptide(L)'
;MGDVNDEYYGDGSMETLSAPTEVTYNWVDITDEFFKNIKDLQLGELLHDGHLFGLFEAMSAIEMMDPKMDAGMLCNRGHPKPLNFQQAVAAGKLKIDDLDPSELIGIIDATMACIVSWLEGHSLAQTVFTNLYLHQPHSIINRPLRAYCIAVYKLLDCIRDCINKAQVFEEEDFQPMSYGYCLGSNPQSVNTYDASLDVNEQKCIALLREQEEELNKKARSSEDEANNLWTALAARIRFTRMFYQALLLITKRDSQSGADCVALLNGCSEMMKVIIKTASKGTQPLENSDSPNAMGFEPMINQRLLPPTFPRYTRIKPRNEALQYFDELIARLRHAWKITSCTNFHTALDFFMEFSRSRACILSRSALQLLYLSPSPASTASLAQAGGPHAPHAPHAPHAPHAFADILRESLKSFVNPPALTSRSPAISTPQAREFVENFLARCVRPFAVLVQVCGHNRARQRDKLALLLDEFAALQEEAESVDAVVTGAAGVAGAGARACFSTWVLYHVLRLMIAYLLSGLELELYAVHEYHYIFWLVDVDKSLL
;
A
#
# COMPACT_ATOMS: atom_id res chain seq x y z
N MET A 1 -53.28 24.01 34.95
CA MET A 1 -52.31 23.86 36.07
C MET A 1 -51.18 22.98 35.55
N GLY A 2 -50.00 23.47 35.19
CA GLY A 2 -49.45 24.82 35.17
C GLY A 2 -48.68 25.04 33.87
N ASP A 3 -48.38 26.31 33.64
CA ASP A 3 -48.05 26.98 32.39
C ASP A 3 -46.53 27.02 32.07
N VAL A 4 -46.25 27.24 30.78
CA VAL A 4 -45.21 28.13 30.20
C VAL A 4 -43.72 27.71 30.12
N ASN A 5 -43.25 27.80 28.85
CA ASN A 5 -41.94 28.13 28.27
C ASN A 5 -40.67 28.15 29.14
N ASP A 6 -39.57 27.68 28.53
CA ASP A 6 -38.34 28.49 28.51
C ASP A 6 -37.57 28.28 27.19
N GLU A 7 -37.58 29.34 26.39
CA GLU A 7 -36.72 29.56 25.22
C GLU A 7 -35.31 29.89 25.72
N TYR A 8 -34.30 29.17 25.23
CA TYR A 8 -32.90 29.51 25.51
C TYR A 8 -32.35 30.41 24.39
N TYR A 9 -32.44 31.72 24.59
CA TYR A 9 -31.64 32.71 23.86
C TYR A 9 -30.25 32.81 24.51
N GLY A 10 -29.21 32.53 23.74
CA GLY A 10 -27.81 32.80 24.08
C GLY A 10 -27.16 33.58 22.94
N ASP A 11 -27.02 34.88 23.15
CA ASP A 11 -26.42 35.89 22.29
C ASP A 11 -24.94 35.59 22.00
N GLY A 12 -24.58 35.62 20.72
CA GLY A 12 -23.21 35.47 20.22
C GLY A 12 -23.10 36.30 18.96
N SER A 13 -22.76 37.57 19.11
CA SER A 13 -22.51 38.52 18.03
C SER A 13 -21.61 37.92 16.94
N MET A 14 -22.23 37.59 15.81
CA MET A 14 -21.53 37.18 14.59
C MET A 14 -20.89 38.43 13.99
N GLU A 15 -19.55 38.47 13.94
CA GLU A 15 -18.82 39.50 13.22
C GLU A 15 -19.39 39.62 11.80
N THR A 16 -19.74 40.84 11.40
CA THR A 16 -20.26 41.17 10.08
C THR A 16 -19.22 40.88 9.00
N LEU A 17 -19.23 39.65 8.49
CA LEU A 17 -18.61 39.31 7.22
C LEU A 17 -19.29 40.14 6.14
N SER A 18 -18.49 40.95 5.44
CA SER A 18 -18.92 41.68 4.25
C SER A 18 -19.70 40.75 3.31
N ALA A 19 -20.92 41.16 2.98
CA ALA A 19 -21.89 40.37 2.23
C ALA A 19 -21.27 39.73 0.96
N PRO A 20 -21.46 38.42 0.73
CA PRO A 20 -21.23 37.85 -0.58
C PRO A 20 -22.39 38.23 -1.52
N THR A 21 -21.99 38.50 -2.75
CA THR A 21 -22.75 38.68 -3.99
C THR A 21 -24.00 37.78 -4.14
N GLU A 22 -25.08 38.38 -4.65
CA GLU A 22 -26.29 37.83 -5.28
C GLU A 22 -26.72 36.38 -4.96
N VAL A 23 -27.93 36.26 -4.40
CA VAL A 23 -28.64 34.98 -4.19
C VAL A 23 -28.79 34.26 -5.54
N THR A 24 -28.05 33.17 -5.73
CA THR A 24 -27.95 32.41 -6.99
C THR A 24 -29.05 31.37 -7.18
N TYR A 25 -29.91 31.16 -6.18
CA TYR A 25 -30.93 30.11 -6.19
C TYR A 25 -32.26 30.62 -5.62
N ASN A 26 -33.36 30.40 -6.37
CA ASN A 26 -34.72 30.67 -5.94
C ASN A 26 -35.37 29.37 -5.43
N TRP A 27 -35.20 29.08 -4.14
CA TRP A 27 -35.77 27.88 -3.53
C TRP A 27 -37.29 28.06 -3.35
N VAL A 28 -38.06 27.08 -3.82
CA VAL A 28 -39.51 27.00 -3.60
C VAL A 28 -39.78 25.80 -2.71
N ASP A 29 -40.51 26.01 -1.61
CA ASP A 29 -40.93 24.92 -0.74
C ASP A 29 -42.06 24.13 -1.42
N ILE A 30 -41.81 22.83 -1.63
CA ILE A 30 -42.75 21.90 -2.26
C ILE A 30 -43.26 20.82 -1.28
N THR A 31 -43.01 20.98 0.02
CA THR A 31 -43.29 19.95 1.03
C THR A 31 -44.76 19.54 1.02
N ASP A 32 -45.68 20.50 1.11
CA ASP A 32 -47.13 20.22 1.12
C ASP A 32 -47.63 19.60 -0.19
N GLU A 33 -47.11 20.08 -1.33
CA GLU A 33 -47.46 19.55 -2.66
C GLU A 33 -46.97 18.11 -2.82
N PHE A 34 -45.74 17.82 -2.39
CA PHE A 34 -45.17 16.48 -2.40
C PHE A 34 -46.00 15.51 -1.55
N PHE A 35 -46.30 15.86 -0.29
CA PHE A 35 -47.11 15.02 0.60
C PHE A 35 -48.57 14.85 0.14
N LYS A 36 -49.09 15.79 -0.66
CA LYS A 36 -50.40 15.64 -1.30
C LYS A 36 -50.36 14.60 -2.41
N ASN A 37 -49.35 14.64 -3.28
CA ASN A 37 -49.23 13.75 -4.45
C ASN A 37 -48.86 12.31 -4.07
N ILE A 38 -48.07 12.09 -3.01
CA ILE A 38 -47.70 10.71 -2.61
C ILE A 38 -48.90 9.86 -2.14
N LYS A 39 -50.05 10.48 -1.84
CA LYS A 39 -51.26 9.75 -1.42
C LYS A 39 -51.87 8.91 -2.54
N ASP A 40 -51.49 9.17 -3.78
CA ASP A 40 -51.94 8.42 -4.94
C ASP A 40 -51.20 7.08 -5.10
N LEU A 41 -50.05 6.90 -4.44
CA LEU A 41 -49.29 5.64 -4.42
C LEU A 41 -49.98 4.58 -3.53
N GLN A 42 -50.17 3.39 -4.07
CA GLN A 42 -50.71 2.25 -3.35
C GLN A 42 -49.61 1.47 -2.60
N LEU A 43 -50.03 0.64 -1.65
CA LEU A 43 -49.11 -0.22 -0.92
C LEU A 43 -48.39 -1.18 -1.89
N GLY A 44 -47.06 -1.12 -1.89
CA GLY A 44 -46.21 -1.92 -2.77
C GLY A 44 -45.80 -1.21 -4.07
N GLU A 45 -46.30 0.00 -4.33
CA GLU A 45 -45.84 0.82 -5.44
C GLU A 45 -44.62 1.66 -5.04
N LEU A 46 -43.68 1.81 -5.97
CA LEU A 46 -42.48 2.62 -5.83
C LEU A 46 -42.33 3.50 -7.07
N LEU A 47 -42.25 4.81 -6.87
CA LEU A 47 -41.90 5.74 -7.93
C LEU A 47 -40.37 5.91 -7.97
N HIS A 48 -39.74 5.47 -9.04
CA HIS A 48 -38.32 5.69 -9.30
C HIS A 48 -38.05 5.81 -10.80
N ASP A 49 -36.85 6.27 -11.16
CA ASP A 49 -36.41 6.27 -12.56
C ASP A 49 -36.07 4.84 -13.00
N GLY A 50 -36.82 4.31 -13.96
CA GLY A 50 -36.65 2.93 -14.43
C GLY A 50 -35.43 2.67 -15.33
N HIS A 51 -34.68 3.71 -15.71
CA HIS A 51 -33.54 3.61 -16.63
C HIS A 51 -32.20 3.89 -15.96
N LEU A 52 -32.16 4.82 -15.01
CA LEU A 52 -30.95 5.33 -14.35
C LEU A 52 -30.80 4.86 -12.91
N PHE A 53 -31.88 4.41 -12.26
CA PHE A 53 -31.82 4.01 -10.85
C PHE A 53 -32.46 2.64 -10.61
N GLY A 54 -31.61 1.64 -10.37
CA GLY A 54 -32.05 0.27 -10.09
C GLY A 54 -32.25 0.01 -8.59
N LEU A 55 -33.17 -0.91 -8.26
CA LEU A 55 -33.36 -1.36 -6.86
C LEU A 55 -32.09 -1.98 -6.24
N PHE A 56 -31.19 -2.53 -7.06
CA PHE A 56 -29.90 -3.01 -6.60
C PHE A 56 -29.00 -1.87 -6.08
N GLU A 57 -29.05 -0.71 -6.71
CA GLU A 57 -28.29 0.47 -6.27
C GLU A 57 -28.87 1.03 -4.97
N ALA A 58 -30.19 0.95 -4.79
CA ALA A 58 -30.86 1.31 -3.55
C ALA A 58 -30.38 0.49 -2.33
N MET A 59 -29.84 -0.73 -2.53
CA MET A 59 -29.26 -1.53 -1.44
C MET A 59 -28.01 -0.90 -0.82
N SER A 60 -27.36 0.04 -1.52
CA SER A 60 -26.19 0.77 -1.02
C SER A 60 -26.55 2.13 -0.42
N ALA A 61 -27.84 2.50 -0.40
CA ALA A 61 -28.30 3.78 0.12
C ALA A 61 -28.12 3.85 1.65
N ILE A 62 -27.88 5.07 2.13
CA ILE A 62 -27.71 5.35 3.56
C ILE A 62 -29.01 5.94 4.09
N GLU A 63 -29.45 5.40 5.21
CA GLU A 63 -30.56 5.95 5.97
C GLU A 63 -30.03 7.04 6.93
N MET A 64 -30.42 8.29 6.68
CA MET A 64 -30.11 9.40 7.59
C MET A 64 -30.81 9.18 8.93
N MET A 65 -30.20 9.64 10.02
CA MET A 65 -30.69 9.49 11.40
C MET A 65 -30.70 8.05 11.95
N ASP A 66 -30.34 7.03 11.16
CA ASP A 66 -30.13 5.68 11.69
C ASP A 66 -28.73 5.58 12.35
N PRO A 67 -28.62 5.12 13.61
CA PRO A 67 -27.34 5.04 14.33
C PRO A 67 -26.27 4.14 13.71
N LYS A 68 -26.66 3.17 12.88
CA LYS A 68 -25.77 2.19 12.24
C LYS A 68 -25.48 2.56 10.79
N MET A 69 -26.31 3.38 10.16
CA MET A 69 -26.14 3.78 8.76
C MET A 69 -25.56 5.19 8.62
N ASP A 70 -25.90 6.10 9.54
CA ASP A 70 -25.52 7.52 9.49
C ASP A 70 -24.26 7.82 10.33
N ALA A 71 -23.15 8.04 9.65
CA ALA A 71 -21.88 8.44 10.27
C ALA A 71 -21.92 9.81 10.97
N GLY A 72 -22.86 10.69 10.61
CA GLY A 72 -23.07 12.00 11.22
C GLY A 72 -23.75 11.92 12.59
N MET A 73 -24.50 10.85 12.87
CA MET A 73 -25.17 10.66 14.16
C MET A 73 -24.19 10.48 15.33
N LEU A 74 -22.98 9.97 15.07
CA LEU A 74 -21.94 9.81 16.09
C LEU A 74 -21.39 11.15 16.61
N CYS A 75 -21.27 12.15 15.73
CA CYS A 75 -20.78 13.48 16.12
C CYS A 75 -21.77 14.25 17.00
N ASN A 76 -23.07 13.94 16.90
CA ASN A 76 -24.13 14.68 17.58
C ASN A 76 -24.52 14.06 18.95
N ARG A 77 -23.96 12.90 19.31
CA ARG A 77 -24.24 12.20 20.59
C ARG A 77 -23.37 12.71 21.74
N GLY A 78 -23.51 13.98 22.10
CA GLY A 78 -22.99 14.52 23.37
C GLY A 78 -21.46 14.62 23.51
N HIS A 79 -20.68 14.28 22.48
CA HIS A 79 -19.25 14.57 22.46
C HIS A 79 -19.02 16.04 22.07
N PRO A 80 -18.09 16.74 22.73
CA PRO A 80 -17.72 18.09 22.32
C PRO A 80 -17.21 18.06 20.87
N LYS A 81 -17.56 19.10 20.11
CA LYS A 81 -17.08 19.28 18.73
C LYS A 81 -15.55 19.11 18.70
N PRO A 82 -15.00 18.28 17.78
CA PRO A 82 -13.57 18.07 17.71
C PRO A 82 -12.87 19.40 17.44
N LEU A 83 -11.79 19.65 18.18
CA LEU A 83 -11.02 20.89 18.06
C LEU A 83 -9.98 20.72 16.96
N ASN A 84 -9.93 21.66 16.02
CA ASN A 84 -8.84 21.72 15.06
C ASN A 84 -7.53 22.21 15.72
N PHE A 85 -6.41 22.15 15.00
CA PHE A 85 -5.09 22.53 15.53
C PHE A 85 -5.11 23.91 16.22
N GLN A 86 -5.59 24.96 15.54
CA GLN A 86 -5.60 26.33 16.08
C GLN A 86 -6.50 26.46 17.31
N GLN A 87 -7.68 25.84 17.28
CA GLN A 87 -8.61 25.83 18.41
C GLN A 87 -8.05 25.07 19.61
N ALA A 88 -7.36 23.96 19.39
CA ALA A 88 -6.75 23.16 20.45
C ALA A 88 -5.58 23.91 21.12
N VAL A 89 -4.79 24.66 20.35
CA VAL A 89 -3.74 25.55 20.88
C VAL A 89 -4.35 26.70 21.67
N ALA A 90 -5.34 27.40 21.11
CA ALA A 90 -6.00 28.52 21.78
C ALA A 90 -6.71 28.10 23.09
N ALA A 91 -7.25 26.88 23.13
CA ALA A 91 -7.88 26.29 24.32
C ALA A 91 -6.87 25.71 25.33
N GLY A 92 -5.56 25.78 25.06
CA GLY A 92 -4.51 25.22 25.93
C GLY A 92 -4.49 23.69 26.01
N LYS A 93 -5.22 22.99 25.13
CA LYS A 93 -5.29 21.52 25.09
C LYS A 93 -4.17 20.91 24.23
N LEU A 94 -3.50 21.71 23.40
CA LEU A 94 -2.38 21.30 22.57
C LEU A 94 -1.15 22.16 22.87
N LYS A 95 -0.09 21.55 23.41
CA LYS A 95 1.20 22.21 23.60
C LYS A 95 1.98 22.24 22.29
N ILE A 96 2.48 23.41 21.89
CA ILE A 96 3.33 23.60 20.70
C ILE A 96 4.80 23.85 21.04
N ASP A 97 5.08 24.16 22.31
CA ASP A 97 6.42 24.34 22.89
C ASP A 97 6.45 23.72 24.28
N ASP A 98 7.64 23.63 24.88
CA ASP A 98 7.87 23.15 26.26
C ASP A 98 7.24 21.77 26.54
N LEU A 99 7.32 20.89 25.53
CA LEU A 99 6.91 19.49 25.67
C LEU A 99 7.99 18.70 26.40
N ASP A 100 7.54 17.93 27.39
CA ASP A 100 8.42 17.08 28.16
C ASP A 100 8.89 15.88 27.31
N PRO A 101 10.10 15.32 27.52
CA PRO A 101 10.59 14.19 26.72
C PRO A 101 9.65 12.98 26.76
N SER A 102 8.97 12.75 27.88
CA SER A 102 7.97 11.69 28.04
C SER A 102 6.74 11.91 27.15
N GLU A 103 6.27 13.15 27.03
CA GLU A 103 5.16 13.53 26.14
C GLU A 103 5.54 13.31 24.67
N LEU A 104 6.74 13.74 24.28
CA LEU A 104 7.27 13.55 22.92
C LEU A 104 7.38 12.06 22.55
N ILE A 105 7.90 11.23 23.46
CA ILE A 105 7.97 9.79 23.25
C ILE A 105 6.56 9.20 23.05
N GLY A 106 5.59 9.58 23.87
CA GLY A 106 4.22 9.09 23.74
C GLY A 106 3.54 9.51 22.43
N ILE A 107 3.76 10.74 21.97
CA ILE A 107 3.25 11.24 20.67
C ILE A 107 3.87 10.49 19.49
N ILE A 108 5.18 10.25 19.52
CA ILE A 108 5.88 9.50 18.47
C ILE A 108 5.39 8.05 18.42
N ASP A 109 5.33 7.37 19.56
CA ASP A 109 4.91 5.96 19.62
C ASP A 109 3.43 5.79 19.23
N ALA A 110 2.56 6.75 19.60
CA ALA A 110 1.18 6.80 19.13
C ALA A 110 1.08 7.02 17.62
N THR A 111 1.92 7.89 17.04
CA THR A 111 1.97 8.10 15.59
C THR A 111 2.42 6.82 14.86
N MET A 112 3.42 6.11 15.40
CA MET A 112 3.83 4.80 14.86
C MET A 112 2.69 3.78 14.89
N ALA A 113 1.92 3.71 15.97
CA ALA A 113 0.73 2.85 16.05
C ALA A 113 -0.33 3.19 15.00
N CYS A 114 -0.58 4.48 14.75
CA CYS A 114 -1.47 4.91 13.68
C CYS A 114 -0.95 4.52 12.28
N ILE A 115 0.35 4.62 12.02
CA ILE A 115 0.95 4.22 10.74
C ILE A 115 0.77 2.71 10.51
N VAL A 116 0.97 1.88 11.55
CA VAL A 116 0.73 0.43 11.44
C VAL A 116 -0.74 0.16 11.15
N SER A 117 -1.66 0.84 11.84
CA SER A 117 -3.11 0.69 11.63
C SER A 117 -3.51 1.04 10.19
N TRP A 118 -2.89 2.07 9.59
CA TRP A 118 -3.08 2.41 8.18
C TRP A 118 -2.54 1.31 7.24
N LEU A 119 -1.37 0.74 7.53
CA LEU A 119 -0.79 -0.37 6.77
C LEU A 119 -1.60 -1.68 6.88
N GLU A 120 -2.44 -1.80 7.91
CA GLU A 120 -3.38 -2.92 8.11
C GLU A 120 -4.77 -2.66 7.46
N GLY A 121 -4.93 -1.58 6.69
CA GLY A 121 -6.12 -1.35 5.85
C GLY A 121 -7.09 -0.27 6.35
N HIS A 122 -6.84 0.33 7.52
CA HIS A 122 -7.65 1.46 7.99
C HIS A 122 -7.36 2.74 7.20
N SER A 123 -8.32 3.69 7.19
CA SER A 123 -8.15 4.94 6.47
C SER A 123 -7.07 5.82 7.10
N LEU A 124 -6.32 6.54 6.26
CA LEU A 124 -5.29 7.46 6.73
C LEU A 124 -5.89 8.64 7.53
N ALA A 125 -7.10 9.06 7.16
CA ALA A 125 -7.87 10.10 7.85
C ALA A 125 -8.27 9.73 9.28
N GLN A 126 -8.66 8.47 9.53
CA GLN A 126 -9.10 7.98 10.84
C GLN A 126 -7.95 7.42 11.70
N THR A 127 -6.74 7.30 11.14
CA THR A 127 -5.57 6.79 11.86
C THR A 127 -4.54 7.91 12.06
N VAL A 128 -3.65 8.13 11.09
CA VAL A 128 -2.48 9.01 11.22
C VAL A 128 -2.90 10.48 11.35
N PHE A 129 -3.88 10.93 10.55
CA PHE A 129 -4.34 12.32 10.59
C PHE A 129 -5.32 12.63 11.73
N THR A 130 -5.52 11.71 12.67
CA THR A 130 -6.05 12.08 13.99
C THR A 130 -5.03 12.88 14.80
N ASN A 131 -3.73 12.76 14.49
CA ASN A 131 -2.68 13.57 15.09
C ASN A 131 -2.71 15.01 14.55
N LEU A 132 -3.15 15.94 15.39
CA LEU A 132 -3.25 17.38 15.09
C LEU A 132 -1.88 18.01 14.79
N TYR A 133 -0.78 17.50 15.35
CA TYR A 133 0.57 18.00 15.04
C TYR A 133 0.93 17.85 13.57
N LEU A 134 0.35 16.85 12.89
CA LEU A 134 0.52 16.67 11.46
C LEU A 134 -0.29 17.69 10.64
N HIS A 135 -1.28 18.38 11.19
CA HIS A 135 -2.10 19.29 10.39
C HIS A 135 -1.37 20.60 10.08
N GLN A 136 -0.48 21.04 10.98
CA GLN A 136 0.33 22.24 10.80
C GLN A 136 1.75 22.09 11.39
N PRO A 137 2.64 21.25 10.82
CA PRO A 137 3.96 20.99 11.39
C PRO A 137 4.85 22.23 11.51
N HIS A 138 4.69 23.22 10.62
CA HIS A 138 5.49 24.44 10.63
C HIS A 138 5.12 25.41 11.76
N SER A 139 3.93 25.28 12.33
CA SER A 139 3.45 26.07 13.48
C SER A 139 3.98 25.55 14.83
N ILE A 140 4.65 24.39 14.84
CA ILE A 140 5.23 23.78 16.04
C ILE A 140 6.55 24.45 16.38
N ILE A 141 6.70 24.90 17.64
CA ILE A 141 7.91 25.57 18.14
C ILE A 141 8.96 24.54 18.58
N ASN A 142 8.52 23.45 19.22
CA ASN A 142 9.40 22.34 19.62
C ASN A 142 10.09 21.71 18.39
N ARG A 143 11.40 21.93 18.27
CA ARG A 143 12.17 21.56 17.07
C ARG A 143 12.20 20.05 16.80
N PRO A 144 12.41 19.16 17.80
CA PRO A 144 12.35 17.71 17.58
C PRO A 144 11.01 17.24 17.03
N LEU A 145 9.89 17.69 17.62
CA LEU A 145 8.55 17.31 17.17
C LEU A 145 8.26 17.84 15.77
N ARG A 146 8.61 19.10 15.48
CA ARG A 146 8.48 19.67 14.14
C ARG A 146 9.22 18.86 13.08
N ALA A 147 10.48 18.51 13.33
CA ALA A 147 11.28 17.72 12.41
C ALA A 147 10.68 16.32 12.21
N TYR A 148 10.21 15.68 13.29
CA TYR A 148 9.51 14.40 13.22
C TYR A 148 8.23 14.47 12.38
N CYS A 149 7.36 15.45 12.62
CA CYS A 149 6.10 15.60 11.88
C CYS A 149 6.33 15.82 10.38
N ILE A 150 7.32 16.64 9.99
CA ILE A 150 7.71 16.83 8.58
C ILE A 150 8.21 15.50 7.99
N ALA A 151 9.02 14.76 8.73
CA ALA A 151 9.52 13.46 8.29
C ALA A 151 8.41 12.42 8.13
N VAL A 152 7.40 12.43 8.99
CA VAL A 152 6.24 11.53 8.89
C VAL A 152 5.50 11.76 7.57
N TYR A 153 5.28 13.01 7.13
CA TYR A 153 4.68 13.28 5.81
C TYR A 153 5.46 12.65 4.66
N LYS A 154 6.78 12.83 4.67
CA LYS A 154 7.67 12.28 3.65
C LYS A 154 7.72 10.75 3.70
N LEU A 155 7.66 10.18 4.90
CA LEU A 155 7.59 8.75 5.12
C LEU A 155 6.28 8.17 4.57
N LEU A 156 5.14 8.78 4.89
CA LEU A 156 3.82 8.36 4.38
C LEU A 156 3.76 8.44 2.85
N ASP A 157 4.30 9.50 2.26
CA ASP A 157 4.37 9.65 0.80
C ASP A 157 5.25 8.56 0.17
N CYS A 158 6.42 8.28 0.75
CA CYS A 158 7.31 7.22 0.28
C CYS A 158 6.66 5.81 0.40
N ILE A 159 5.96 5.54 1.50
CA ILE A 159 5.20 4.30 1.70
C ILE A 159 4.10 4.17 0.63
N ARG A 160 3.31 5.22 0.44
CA ARG A 160 2.23 5.26 -0.56
C ARG A 160 2.78 5.06 -1.97
N ASP A 161 3.85 5.75 -2.34
CA ASP A 161 4.50 5.62 -3.65
C ASP A 161 5.03 4.20 -3.88
N CYS A 162 5.67 3.60 -2.87
CA CYS A 162 6.12 2.21 -2.92
C CYS A 162 4.97 1.24 -3.19
N ILE A 163 3.87 1.35 -2.43
CA ILE A 163 2.70 0.46 -2.56
C ILE A 163 1.99 0.69 -3.91
N ASN A 164 1.79 1.94 -4.30
CA ASN A 164 1.14 2.29 -5.57
C ASN A 164 1.96 1.89 -6.79
N LYS A 165 3.29 1.95 -6.74
CA LYS A 165 4.12 1.45 -7.85
C LYS A 165 4.10 -0.08 -7.96
N ALA A 166 3.98 -0.78 -6.84
CA ALA A 166 3.96 -2.24 -6.82
C ALA A 166 2.61 -2.82 -7.31
N GLN A 167 1.48 -2.15 -7.03
CA GLN A 167 0.13 -2.61 -7.41
C GLN A 167 -0.19 -4.04 -6.94
N VAL A 168 0.10 -4.33 -5.66
CA VAL A 168 -0.13 -5.66 -5.04
C VAL A 168 -1.13 -5.64 -3.89
N PHE A 169 -2.11 -4.74 -3.98
CA PHE A 169 -3.17 -4.55 -2.99
C PHE A 169 -4.52 -4.36 -3.68
N GLU A 170 -5.59 -4.65 -2.95
CA GLU A 170 -6.96 -4.30 -3.29
C GLU A 170 -7.51 -3.32 -2.23
N GLU A 171 -8.66 -2.67 -2.47
CA GLU A 171 -9.23 -1.66 -1.55
C GLU A 171 -9.54 -2.18 -0.14
N GLU A 172 -9.74 -3.50 0.00
CA GLU A 172 -9.92 -4.18 1.28
C GLU A 172 -8.62 -4.32 2.08
N ASP A 173 -7.46 -4.37 1.41
CA ASP A 173 -6.14 -4.55 2.02
C ASP A 173 -5.54 -3.21 2.46
N PHE A 174 -5.75 -2.16 1.64
CA PHE A 174 -5.11 -0.86 1.84
C PHE A 174 -5.87 0.26 1.15
N GLN A 175 -6.00 1.37 1.88
CA GLN A 175 -6.64 2.58 1.38
C GLN A 175 -5.57 3.64 1.06
N PRO A 176 -5.22 3.83 -0.23
CA PRO A 176 -4.23 4.83 -0.63
C PRO A 176 -4.77 6.27 -0.60
N MET A 177 -6.09 6.42 -0.46
CA MET A 177 -6.77 7.72 -0.47
C MET A 177 -6.21 8.63 0.61
N SER A 178 -5.81 9.83 0.21
CA SER A 178 -5.17 10.81 1.10
C SER A 178 -6.16 11.83 1.67
N TYR A 179 -7.45 11.76 1.34
CA TYR A 179 -8.53 12.58 1.92
C TYR A 179 -8.26 14.09 1.91
N GLY A 180 -7.64 14.59 0.83
CA GLY A 180 -7.28 16.01 0.69
C GLY A 180 -5.96 16.42 1.36
N TYR A 181 -5.28 15.51 2.08
CA TYR A 181 -3.94 15.76 2.61
C TYR A 181 -2.88 15.57 1.52
N CYS A 182 -2.09 16.63 1.30
CA CYS A 182 -0.96 16.60 0.37
C CYS A 182 0.24 15.88 1.00
N LEU A 183 0.25 14.54 0.92
CA LEU A 183 1.43 13.74 1.24
C LEU A 183 2.56 14.14 0.28
N GLY A 184 3.58 14.84 0.80
CA GLY A 184 4.64 15.43 -0.01
C GLY A 184 5.35 16.61 0.65
N SER A 185 5.77 17.54 -0.20
CA SER A 185 6.60 18.73 0.10
C SER A 185 6.01 19.77 1.04
N ASN A 186 4.69 19.87 1.15
CA ASN A 186 4.04 20.92 1.92
C ASN A 186 2.94 20.34 2.83
N PRO A 187 3.18 20.23 4.14
CA PRO A 187 2.23 19.67 5.09
C PRO A 187 1.16 20.67 5.59
N GLN A 188 0.73 21.63 4.76
CA GLN A 188 -0.40 22.52 5.09
C GLN A 188 -1.72 22.03 4.48
N SER A 189 -2.83 22.51 5.06
CA SER A 189 -4.20 22.13 4.75
C SER A 189 -4.57 22.33 3.27
N VAL A 190 -5.58 21.54 2.87
CA VAL A 190 -6.23 21.31 1.56
C VAL A 190 -6.20 22.46 0.52
N ASN A 191 -6.04 23.74 0.90
CA ASN A 191 -6.20 24.89 0.00
C ASN A 191 -5.07 25.95 0.01
N THR A 192 -3.93 25.73 0.67
CA THR A 192 -2.85 26.76 0.73
C THR A 192 -1.49 26.14 0.44
N TYR A 193 -1.04 26.22 -0.81
CA TYR A 193 0.34 25.83 -1.18
C TYR A 193 1.29 27.02 -0.98
N ASP A 194 2.12 26.92 0.05
CA ASP A 194 3.26 27.81 0.28
C ASP A 194 4.59 27.13 -0.09
N ALA A 195 5.15 27.50 -1.25
CA ALA A 195 6.42 26.97 -1.74
C ALA A 195 7.61 27.23 -0.78
N SER A 196 7.54 28.26 0.08
CA SER A 196 8.61 28.61 1.01
C SER A 196 8.79 27.60 2.13
N LEU A 197 7.73 26.84 2.42
CA LEU A 197 7.71 25.81 3.46
C LEU A 197 8.13 24.44 2.93
N ASP A 198 8.44 24.31 1.64
CA ASP A 198 8.88 23.05 1.06
C ASP A 198 10.17 22.53 1.72
N VAL A 199 10.10 21.29 2.18
CA VAL A 199 11.24 20.54 2.67
C VAL A 199 11.51 19.38 1.71
N ASN A 200 12.58 19.51 0.93
CA ASN A 200 13.05 18.40 0.08
C ASN A 200 13.64 17.24 0.92
N GLU A 201 13.91 16.12 0.28
CA GLU A 201 14.39 14.90 0.94
C GLU A 201 15.69 15.11 1.73
N GLN A 202 16.67 15.80 1.14
CA GLN A 202 17.98 16.06 1.74
C GLN A 202 17.86 16.98 2.97
N LYS A 203 17.04 18.03 2.87
CA LYS A 203 16.75 18.96 3.96
C LYS A 203 16.02 18.25 5.10
N CYS A 204 15.07 17.37 4.81
CA CYS A 204 14.38 16.56 5.82
C CYS A 204 15.38 15.67 6.58
N ILE A 205 16.29 15.01 5.86
CA ILE A 205 17.34 14.17 6.44
C ILE A 205 18.28 15.01 7.33
N ALA A 206 18.69 16.19 6.87
CA ALA A 206 19.55 17.10 7.61
C ALA A 206 18.87 17.59 8.90
N LEU A 207 17.60 17.97 8.84
CA LEU A 207 16.82 18.39 10.01
C LEU A 207 16.76 17.30 11.08
N LEU A 208 16.45 16.05 10.69
CA LEU A 208 16.43 14.94 11.65
C LEU A 208 17.81 14.67 12.26
N ARG A 209 18.87 14.79 11.45
CA ARG A 209 20.26 14.59 11.92
C ARG A 209 20.67 15.66 12.92
N GLU A 210 20.34 16.92 12.66
CA GLU A 210 20.56 18.03 13.59
C GLU A 210 19.85 17.77 14.93
N GLN A 211 18.57 17.37 14.89
CA GLN A 211 17.82 17.08 16.11
C GLN A 211 18.38 15.86 16.86
N GLU A 212 18.81 14.81 16.15
CA GLU A 212 19.51 13.67 16.75
C GLU A 212 20.78 14.09 17.49
N GLU A 213 21.61 14.94 16.89
CA GLU A 213 22.85 15.42 17.50
C GLU A 213 22.59 16.26 18.76
N GLU A 214 21.61 17.17 18.71
CA GLU A 214 21.21 17.99 19.86
C GLU A 214 20.64 17.16 21.02
N LEU A 215 19.79 16.17 20.73
CA LEU A 215 19.24 15.27 21.74
C LEU A 215 20.34 14.42 22.40
N ASN A 216 21.33 13.97 21.63
CA ASN A 216 22.48 13.25 22.16
C ASN A 216 23.38 14.14 23.05
N LYS A 217 23.54 15.43 22.72
CA LYS A 217 24.25 16.39 23.59
C LYS A 217 23.53 16.56 24.91
N LYS A 218 22.20 16.75 24.87
CA LYS A 218 21.36 16.83 26.09
C LYS A 218 21.51 15.59 26.96
N ALA A 219 21.44 14.40 26.36
CA ALA A 219 21.63 13.14 27.07
C ALA A 219 22.96 13.08 27.84
N ARG A 220 24.07 13.52 27.23
CA ARG A 220 25.40 13.55 27.87
C ARG A 220 25.52 14.57 29.00
N SER A 221 24.72 15.63 28.98
CA SER A 221 24.76 16.72 29.97
C SER A 221 23.76 16.57 31.12
N SER A 222 22.84 15.60 31.05
CA SER A 222 21.76 15.41 32.02
C SER A 222 22.08 14.33 33.05
N GLU A 223 21.44 14.41 34.21
CA GLU A 223 21.46 13.37 35.26
C GLU A 223 20.90 12.02 34.75
N ASP A 224 21.20 10.92 35.44
CA ASP A 224 21.00 9.54 34.94
C ASP A 224 19.57 9.22 34.49
N GLU A 225 18.53 9.75 35.14
CA GLU A 225 17.13 9.50 34.76
C GLU A 225 16.68 10.34 33.55
N ALA A 226 17.09 11.61 33.48
CA ALA A 226 16.82 12.49 32.35
C ALA A 226 17.64 12.08 31.11
N ASN A 227 18.90 11.66 31.28
CA ASN A 227 19.76 11.10 30.24
C ASN A 227 19.07 9.92 29.53
N ASN A 228 18.42 9.09 30.33
CA ASN A 228 17.66 7.94 29.93
C ASN A 228 16.43 8.26 29.05
N LEU A 229 15.82 9.43 29.22
CA LEU A 229 14.71 9.94 28.39
C LEU A 229 15.22 10.58 27.09
N TRP A 230 16.26 11.41 27.18
CA TRP A 230 16.87 12.05 26.00
C TRP A 230 17.44 11.01 25.02
N THR A 231 18.09 9.97 25.53
CA THR A 231 18.58 8.84 24.72
C THR A 231 17.43 8.09 24.05
N ALA A 232 16.32 7.88 24.75
CA ALA A 232 15.13 7.22 24.20
C ALA A 232 14.47 8.04 23.08
N LEU A 233 14.43 9.36 23.23
CA LEU A 233 13.92 10.28 22.21
C LEU A 233 14.87 10.36 21.00
N ALA A 234 16.18 10.44 21.23
CA ALA A 234 17.19 10.43 20.17
C ALA A 234 17.11 9.16 19.31
N ALA A 235 16.88 7.99 19.93
CA ALA A 235 16.71 6.72 19.22
C ALA A 235 15.51 6.74 18.25
N ARG A 236 14.40 7.38 18.63
CA ARG A 236 13.19 7.52 17.78
C ARG A 236 13.40 8.43 16.58
N ILE A 237 14.07 9.57 16.80
CA ILE A 237 14.43 10.49 15.71
C ILE A 237 15.41 9.82 14.75
N ARG A 238 16.43 9.14 15.29
CA ARG A 238 17.41 8.38 14.50
C ARG A 238 16.75 7.26 13.70
N PHE A 239 15.87 6.47 14.33
CA PHE A 239 15.08 5.45 13.65
C PHE A 239 14.29 6.02 12.48
N THR A 240 13.52 7.09 12.73
CA THR A 240 12.69 7.75 11.69
C THR A 240 13.55 8.19 10.51
N ARG A 241 14.72 8.79 10.77
CA ARG A 241 15.67 9.21 9.76
C ARG A 241 16.21 8.05 8.93
N MET A 242 16.68 6.99 9.59
CA MET A 242 17.28 5.83 8.93
C MET A 242 16.25 5.02 8.15
N PHE A 243 15.04 4.87 8.69
CA PHE A 243 13.94 4.16 8.06
C PHE A 243 13.45 4.90 6.80
N TYR A 244 13.28 6.22 6.89
CA TYR A 244 12.94 7.04 5.73
C TYR A 244 14.01 6.94 4.62
N GLN A 245 15.30 7.03 4.95
CA GLN A 245 16.38 6.87 3.97
C GLN A 245 16.38 5.48 3.33
N ALA A 246 16.19 4.42 4.12
CA ALA A 246 16.15 3.05 3.59
C ALA A 246 14.98 2.88 2.60
N LEU A 247 13.79 3.40 2.93
CA LEU A 247 12.64 3.33 2.02
C LEU A 247 12.83 4.17 0.75
N LEU A 248 13.50 5.32 0.82
CA LEU A 248 13.85 6.09 -0.38
C LEU A 248 14.75 5.27 -1.33
N LEU A 249 15.76 4.58 -0.80
CA LEU A 249 16.65 3.73 -1.60
C LEU A 249 15.89 2.57 -2.26
N ILE A 250 14.97 1.94 -1.54
CA ILE A 250 14.11 0.88 -2.06
C ILE A 250 13.20 1.42 -3.17
N THR A 251 12.56 2.57 -2.95
CA THR A 251 11.58 3.15 -3.88
C THR A 251 12.21 3.71 -5.16
N LYS A 252 13.45 4.22 -5.06
CA LYS A 252 14.23 4.73 -6.21
C LYS A 252 15.04 3.65 -6.93
N ARG A 253 15.21 2.47 -6.33
CA ARG A 253 16.04 1.36 -6.81
C ARG A 253 17.46 1.81 -7.18
N ASP A 254 18.11 2.54 -6.29
CA ASP A 254 19.53 2.84 -6.48
C ASP A 254 20.36 1.57 -6.23
N SER A 255 20.62 0.85 -7.33
CA SER A 255 21.34 -0.42 -7.31
C SER A 255 22.79 -0.26 -6.86
N GLN A 256 23.33 0.97 -6.88
CA GLN A 256 24.70 1.29 -6.45
C GLN A 256 24.80 1.46 -4.93
N SER A 257 23.68 1.65 -4.22
CA SER A 257 23.62 1.92 -2.77
C SER A 257 23.13 0.73 -1.94
N GLY A 258 23.29 -0.50 -2.43
CA GLY A 258 22.77 -1.67 -1.71
C GLY A 258 23.43 -1.93 -0.36
N ALA A 259 24.73 -1.70 -0.24
CA ALA A 259 25.42 -1.78 1.04
C ALA A 259 24.89 -0.72 2.03
N ASP A 260 24.59 0.49 1.54
CA ASP A 260 24.06 1.58 2.35
C ASP A 260 22.66 1.26 2.86
N CYS A 261 21.77 0.72 2.01
CA CYS A 261 20.42 0.34 2.43
C CYS A 261 20.45 -0.75 3.51
N VAL A 262 21.29 -1.77 3.36
CA VAL A 262 21.43 -2.83 4.37
C VAL A 262 22.01 -2.27 5.68
N ALA A 263 22.99 -1.36 5.62
CA ALA A 263 23.52 -0.68 6.80
C ALA A 263 22.46 0.16 7.52
N LEU A 264 21.64 0.89 6.78
CA LEU A 264 20.51 1.65 7.31
C LEU A 264 19.49 0.74 8.00
N LEU A 265 19.09 -0.37 7.36
CA LEU A 265 18.15 -1.34 7.95
C LEU A 265 18.71 -2.02 9.21
N ASN A 266 20.01 -2.35 9.23
CA ASN A 266 20.66 -2.89 10.42
C ASN A 266 20.66 -1.90 11.58
N GLY A 267 20.97 -0.62 11.32
CA GLY A 267 20.87 0.40 12.36
C GLY A 267 19.43 0.69 12.79
N CYS A 268 18.43 0.53 11.91
CA CYS A 268 17.02 0.56 12.30
C CYS A 268 16.69 -0.55 13.31
N SER A 269 17.14 -1.80 13.06
CA SER A 269 16.96 -2.91 14.02
C SER A 269 17.59 -2.61 15.38
N GLU A 270 18.79 -2.02 15.43
CA GLU A 270 19.40 -1.64 16.70
C GLU A 270 18.62 -0.53 17.43
N MET A 271 18.10 0.46 16.69
CA MET A 271 17.24 1.49 17.30
C MET A 271 15.92 0.93 17.79
N MET A 272 15.31 -0.03 17.09
CA MET A 272 14.06 -0.66 17.53
C MET A 272 14.21 -1.39 18.87
N LYS A 273 15.33 -2.07 19.12
CA LYS A 273 15.62 -2.66 20.44
C LYS A 273 15.59 -1.61 21.55
N VAL A 274 16.16 -0.42 21.29
CA VAL A 274 16.15 0.70 22.25
C VAL A 274 14.74 1.26 22.42
N ILE A 275 14.00 1.45 21.33
CA ILE A 275 12.63 1.99 21.33
C ILE A 275 11.69 1.08 22.12
N ILE A 276 11.71 -0.23 21.85
CA ILE A 276 10.91 -1.22 22.56
C ILE A 276 11.24 -1.23 24.05
N LYS A 277 12.53 -1.24 24.42
CA LYS A 277 12.97 -1.21 25.82
C LYS A 277 12.56 0.08 26.55
N THR A 278 12.40 1.19 25.83
CA THR A 278 12.09 2.50 26.40
C THR A 278 10.65 2.95 26.16
N ALA A 279 9.79 2.07 25.64
CA ALA A 279 8.39 2.39 25.33
C ALA A 279 7.58 2.83 26.55
N SER A 280 7.87 2.26 27.73
CA SER A 280 7.20 2.61 29.00
C SER A 280 7.54 4.01 29.51
N LYS A 281 8.59 4.65 29.00
CA LYS A 281 9.03 5.98 29.44
C LYS A 281 8.21 7.13 28.85
N GLY A 282 7.39 6.86 27.83
CA GLY A 282 6.47 7.83 27.25
C GLY A 282 5.14 7.90 27.98
N THR A 283 4.35 8.93 27.70
CA THR A 283 2.93 8.96 28.10
C THR A 283 2.20 7.76 27.49
N GLN A 284 1.56 6.95 28.34
CA GLN A 284 0.89 5.72 27.94
C GLN A 284 -0.58 5.97 27.55
N PRO A 285 -1.13 5.21 26.58
CA PRO A 285 -2.55 5.28 26.27
C PRO A 285 -3.39 4.79 27.46
N LEU A 286 -4.63 5.26 27.55
CA LEU A 286 -5.61 4.68 28.50
C LEU A 286 -5.82 3.18 28.22
N GLU A 287 -5.95 2.38 29.27
CA GLU A 287 -6.21 0.95 29.15
C GLU A 287 -7.52 0.67 28.40
N ASN A 288 -7.50 -0.34 27.52
CA ASN A 288 -8.64 -0.79 26.72
C ASN A 288 -9.27 0.28 25.80
N SER A 289 -8.53 1.33 25.47
CA SER A 289 -8.98 2.32 24.51
C SER A 289 -8.66 1.93 23.07
N ASP A 290 -9.61 2.18 22.16
CA ASP A 290 -9.41 2.01 20.72
C ASP A 290 -8.71 3.21 20.06
N SER A 291 -8.53 4.31 20.79
CA SER A 291 -7.81 5.52 20.36
C SER A 291 -6.40 5.66 20.96
N PRO A 292 -5.47 6.40 20.30
CA PRO A 292 -4.08 6.49 20.73
C PRO A 292 -3.87 7.24 22.06
N ASN A 293 -4.79 8.15 22.40
CA ASN A 293 -4.89 8.90 23.67
C ASN A 293 -3.65 9.69 24.11
N ALA A 294 -2.66 9.87 23.23
CA ALA A 294 -1.62 10.86 23.45
C ALA A 294 -2.17 12.28 23.21
N MET A 295 -1.56 13.28 23.84
CA MET A 295 -1.88 14.68 23.58
C MET A 295 -1.84 14.98 22.08
N GLY A 296 -2.86 15.69 21.59
CA GLY A 296 -2.98 16.08 20.19
C GLY A 296 -3.59 15.05 19.25
N PHE A 297 -4.08 13.90 19.74
CA PHE A 297 -4.85 12.96 18.93
C PHE A 297 -6.36 13.18 19.11
N GLU A 298 -7.04 13.53 18.01
CA GLU A 298 -8.49 13.76 17.96
C GLU A 298 -9.13 12.78 16.95
N PRO A 299 -9.73 11.65 17.41
CA PRO A 299 -10.25 10.61 16.54
C PRO A 299 -11.35 11.09 15.56
N MET A 300 -12.14 12.09 15.96
CA MET A 300 -13.31 12.54 15.20
C MET A 300 -13.02 13.74 14.27
N ILE A 301 -11.78 14.23 14.21
CA ILE A 301 -11.45 15.46 13.47
C ILE A 301 -11.79 15.39 11.98
N ASN A 302 -11.63 14.20 11.37
CA ASN A 302 -11.77 13.97 9.94
C ASN A 302 -13.08 13.30 9.54
N GLN A 303 -14.06 13.16 10.45
CA GLN A 303 -15.32 12.46 10.17
C GLN A 303 -16.03 13.02 8.91
N ARG A 304 -15.94 14.34 8.69
CA ARG A 304 -16.56 15.02 7.54
C ARG A 304 -15.82 14.82 6.21
N LEU A 305 -14.59 14.29 6.24
CA LEU A 305 -13.81 13.97 5.04
C LEU A 305 -14.10 12.55 4.53
N LEU A 306 -14.75 11.72 5.34
CA LEU A 306 -15.04 10.35 4.98
C LEU A 306 -16.20 10.30 3.98
N PRO A 307 -16.16 9.36 3.02
CA PRO A 307 -17.26 9.17 2.10
C PRO A 307 -18.52 8.77 2.88
N PRO A 308 -19.72 9.12 2.37
CA PRO A 308 -20.98 8.66 2.94
C PRO A 308 -21.01 7.14 2.84
N THR A 309 -20.67 6.48 3.93
CA THR A 309 -20.55 5.02 4.06
C THR A 309 -20.92 4.65 5.49
N PHE A 310 -21.16 3.35 5.73
CA PHE A 310 -21.46 2.88 7.07
C PHE A 310 -20.34 3.25 8.05
N PRO A 311 -20.66 3.67 9.28
CA PRO A 311 -19.66 4.03 10.28
C PRO A 311 -18.72 2.86 10.54
N ARG A 312 -17.43 3.02 10.21
CA ARG A 312 -16.38 2.06 10.54
C ARG A 312 -15.69 2.44 11.84
N TYR A 313 -15.75 1.55 12.83
CA TYR A 313 -15.00 1.70 14.08
C TYR A 313 -13.53 1.42 13.82
N THR A 314 -12.71 2.48 13.86
CA THR A 314 -11.26 2.35 13.69
C THR A 314 -10.65 2.00 15.03
N ARG A 315 -10.04 0.81 15.10
CA ARG A 315 -9.31 0.35 16.29
C ARG A 315 -7.82 0.54 16.04
N ILE A 316 -7.20 1.45 16.77
CA ILE A 316 -5.77 1.67 16.64
C ILE A 316 -5.02 0.48 17.24
N LYS A 317 -4.02 0.00 16.49
CA LYS A 317 -3.12 -1.07 16.90
C LYS A 317 -2.49 -0.76 18.27
N PRO A 318 -2.48 -1.70 19.23
CA PRO A 318 -1.82 -1.48 20.51
C PRO A 318 -0.34 -1.12 20.33
N ARG A 319 0.14 -0.15 21.11
CA ARG A 319 1.49 0.42 20.96
C ARG A 319 2.60 -0.65 20.92
N ASN A 320 2.54 -1.63 21.83
CA ASN A 320 3.56 -2.68 21.90
C ASN A 320 3.57 -3.55 20.63
N GLU A 321 2.39 -3.90 20.11
CA GLU A 321 2.26 -4.66 18.87
C GLU A 321 2.73 -3.84 17.66
N ALA A 322 2.45 -2.54 17.64
CA ALA A 322 2.93 -1.66 16.56
C ALA A 322 4.47 -1.53 16.55
N LEU A 323 5.11 -1.43 17.72
CA LEU A 323 6.57 -1.41 17.81
C LEU A 323 7.19 -2.75 17.37
N GLN A 324 6.58 -3.87 17.74
CA GLN A 324 7.01 -5.20 17.26
C GLN A 324 6.82 -5.34 15.74
N TYR A 325 5.70 -4.84 15.21
CA TYR A 325 5.46 -4.82 13.77
C TYR A 325 6.57 -4.09 13.00
N PHE A 326 7.04 -2.94 13.51
CA PHE A 326 8.17 -2.24 12.87
C PHE A 326 9.47 -3.05 12.91
N ASP A 327 9.77 -3.72 14.02
CA ASP A 327 10.97 -4.59 14.12
C ASP A 327 10.92 -5.74 13.10
N GLU A 328 9.78 -6.41 13.00
CA GLU A 328 9.55 -7.47 12.00
C GLU A 328 9.59 -6.92 10.57
N LEU A 329 9.00 -5.75 10.33
CA LEU A 329 9.01 -5.09 9.03
C LEU A 329 10.44 -4.82 8.56
N ILE A 330 11.32 -4.32 9.43
CA ILE A 330 12.73 -4.09 9.09
C ILE A 330 13.42 -5.40 8.71
N ALA A 331 13.15 -6.49 9.44
CA ALA A 331 13.67 -7.81 9.12
C ALA A 331 13.18 -8.30 7.76
N ARG A 332 11.88 -8.13 7.45
CA ARG A 332 11.27 -8.46 6.15
C ARG A 332 11.86 -7.63 5.01
N LEU A 333 12.07 -6.32 5.18
CA LEU A 333 12.69 -5.46 4.17
C LEU A 333 14.15 -5.86 3.88
N ARG A 334 14.91 -6.19 4.93
CA ARG A 334 16.29 -6.71 4.78
C ARG A 334 16.30 -8.07 4.09
N HIS A 335 15.31 -8.93 4.35
CA HIS A 335 15.16 -10.17 3.62
C HIS A 335 14.83 -9.91 2.15
N ALA A 336 13.85 -9.05 1.86
CA ALA A 336 13.43 -8.68 0.51
C ALA A 336 14.59 -8.14 -0.32
N TRP A 337 15.51 -7.36 0.29
CA TRP A 337 16.71 -6.87 -0.39
C TRP A 337 17.57 -7.98 -1.03
N LYS A 338 17.56 -9.21 -0.48
CA LYS A 338 18.33 -10.33 -1.03
C LYS A 338 17.93 -10.71 -2.45
N ILE A 339 16.74 -10.29 -2.93
CA ILE A 339 16.30 -10.52 -4.31
C ILE A 339 17.25 -9.88 -5.33
N THR A 340 17.95 -8.80 -4.98
CA THR A 340 18.90 -8.13 -5.88
C THR A 340 20.11 -9.00 -6.21
N SER A 341 20.37 -10.04 -5.41
CA SER A 341 21.44 -11.00 -5.63
C SER A 341 21.00 -12.22 -6.45
N CYS A 342 19.71 -12.36 -6.76
CA CYS A 342 19.21 -13.47 -7.57
C CYS A 342 19.57 -13.25 -9.04
N THR A 343 20.31 -14.19 -9.62
CA THR A 343 20.80 -14.10 -11.01
C THR A 343 19.91 -14.86 -12.00
N ASN A 344 19.08 -15.80 -11.54
CA ASN A 344 18.19 -16.61 -12.39
C ASN A 344 16.72 -16.36 -12.02
N PHE A 345 15.86 -16.26 -13.03
CA PHE A 345 14.41 -16.16 -12.90
C PHE A 345 13.81 -17.23 -11.97
N HIS A 346 14.16 -18.51 -12.12
CA HIS A 346 13.59 -19.58 -11.29
C HIS A 346 13.92 -19.38 -9.81
N THR A 347 15.17 -19.01 -9.49
CA THR A 347 15.57 -18.70 -8.11
C THR A 347 14.88 -17.46 -7.56
N ALA A 348 14.64 -16.45 -8.40
CA ALA A 348 13.88 -15.28 -8.03
C ALA A 348 12.41 -15.65 -7.75
N LEU A 349 11.78 -16.43 -8.62
CA LEU A 349 10.40 -16.88 -8.45
C LEU A 349 10.23 -17.71 -7.17
N ASP A 350 11.15 -18.62 -6.89
CA ASP A 350 11.15 -19.39 -5.64
C ASP A 350 11.28 -18.47 -4.42
N PHE A 351 12.13 -17.45 -4.50
CA PHE A 351 12.24 -16.42 -3.47
C PHE A 351 10.92 -15.67 -3.27
N PHE A 352 10.24 -15.25 -4.34
CA PHE A 352 8.94 -14.59 -4.26
C PHE A 352 7.87 -15.48 -3.61
N MET A 353 7.81 -16.75 -4.01
CA MET A 353 6.87 -17.72 -3.44
C MET A 353 7.14 -17.97 -1.95
N GLU A 354 8.40 -18.11 -1.54
CA GLU A 354 8.76 -18.31 -0.15
C GLU A 354 8.51 -17.06 0.70
N PHE A 355 8.85 -15.88 0.17
CA PHE A 355 8.57 -14.62 0.84
C PHE A 355 7.07 -14.42 1.07
N SER A 356 6.24 -14.76 0.08
CA SER A 356 4.79 -14.72 0.17
C SER A 356 4.22 -15.60 1.30
N ARG A 357 4.83 -16.77 1.55
CA ARG A 357 4.41 -17.69 2.63
C ARG A 357 4.62 -17.12 4.03
N SER A 358 5.56 -16.20 4.20
CA SER A 358 5.89 -15.60 5.51
C SER A 358 4.85 -14.60 6.05
N ARG A 359 3.65 -14.52 5.46
CA ARG A 359 2.59 -13.53 5.77
C ARG A 359 3.14 -12.10 5.84
N ALA A 360 3.93 -11.74 4.84
CA ALA A 360 4.60 -10.45 4.78
C ALA A 360 3.59 -9.28 4.68
N CYS A 361 3.86 -8.19 5.38
CA CYS A 361 3.02 -7.00 5.32
C CYS A 361 3.07 -6.32 3.95
N ILE A 362 2.06 -5.50 3.64
CA ILE A 362 1.87 -4.87 2.33
C ILE A 362 3.08 -4.06 1.86
N LEU A 363 3.71 -3.30 2.74
CA LEU A 363 4.88 -2.50 2.41
C LEU A 363 6.08 -3.39 2.02
N SER A 364 6.31 -4.47 2.76
CA SER A 364 7.40 -5.40 2.48
C SER A 364 7.17 -6.22 1.20
N ARG A 365 5.92 -6.62 0.92
CA ARG A 365 5.51 -7.23 -0.36
C ARG A 365 5.74 -6.26 -1.51
N SER A 366 5.35 -5.00 -1.35
CA SER A 366 5.54 -3.95 -2.36
C SER A 366 7.01 -3.66 -2.63
N ALA A 367 7.82 -3.53 -1.58
CA ALA A 367 9.27 -3.35 -1.68
C ALA A 367 9.93 -4.47 -2.48
N LEU A 368 9.57 -5.73 -2.23
CA LEU A 368 10.11 -6.88 -2.97
C LEU A 368 9.84 -6.76 -4.48
N GLN A 369 8.63 -6.36 -4.87
CA GLN A 369 8.25 -6.16 -6.27
C GLN A 369 9.13 -5.10 -6.96
N LEU A 370 9.37 -3.96 -6.29
CA LEU A 370 10.18 -2.86 -6.83
C LEU A 370 11.68 -3.17 -6.89
N LEU A 371 12.19 -3.97 -5.96
CA LEU A 371 13.60 -4.36 -5.94
C LEU A 371 13.96 -5.28 -7.10
N TYR A 372 13.05 -6.19 -7.48
CA TYR A 372 13.27 -7.15 -8.55
C TYR A 372 13.21 -6.51 -9.95
N LEU A 373 12.09 -5.86 -10.32
CA LEU A 373 11.93 -5.21 -11.63
C LEU A 373 11.69 -3.69 -11.48
N SER A 374 12.32 -2.92 -12.35
CA SER A 374 12.01 -1.51 -12.58
C SER A 374 11.89 -1.27 -14.10
N PRO A 375 10.72 -0.91 -14.61
CA PRO A 375 9.46 -0.68 -13.89
C PRO A 375 8.92 -1.96 -13.22
N SER A 376 8.05 -1.82 -12.20
CA SER A 376 7.55 -2.94 -11.37
C SER A 376 6.94 -4.08 -12.21
N PRO A 377 6.78 -5.31 -11.68
CA PRO A 377 6.13 -6.39 -12.42
C PRO A 377 4.74 -6.03 -12.95
N ALA A 378 3.93 -5.32 -12.15
CA ALA A 378 2.64 -4.78 -12.59
C ALA A 378 2.79 -3.81 -13.78
N SER A 379 3.71 -2.86 -13.69
CA SER A 379 3.97 -1.90 -14.76
C SER A 379 4.51 -2.57 -16.02
N THR A 380 5.37 -3.58 -15.85
CA THR A 380 5.90 -4.43 -16.94
C THR A 380 4.76 -5.15 -17.67
N ALA A 381 3.82 -5.74 -16.93
CA ALA A 381 2.65 -6.41 -17.51
C ALA A 381 1.77 -5.43 -18.31
N SER A 382 1.50 -4.25 -17.77
CA SER A 382 0.71 -3.20 -18.44
C SER A 382 1.38 -2.69 -19.72
N LEU A 383 2.70 -2.46 -19.69
CA LEU A 383 3.47 -2.03 -20.87
C LEU A 383 3.46 -3.10 -21.97
N ALA A 384 3.60 -4.37 -21.60
CA ALA A 384 3.53 -5.48 -22.54
C ALA A 384 2.12 -5.65 -23.17
N GLN A 385 1.05 -5.32 -22.43
CA GLN A 385 -0.31 -5.30 -22.98
C GLN A 385 -0.52 -4.18 -24.01
N ALA A 386 -0.01 -2.98 -23.73
CA ALA A 386 -0.12 -1.82 -24.63
C ALA A 386 0.66 -2.00 -25.95
N GLY A 387 1.73 -2.82 -25.94
CA GLY A 387 2.52 -3.19 -27.12
C GLY A 387 1.93 -4.32 -27.98
N GLY A 388 0.71 -4.79 -27.69
CA GLY A 388 0.05 -5.87 -28.41
C GLY A 388 -0.39 -5.53 -29.84
N PRO A 389 -0.86 -6.53 -30.62
CA PRO A 389 -1.13 -6.45 -32.06
C PRO A 389 -2.22 -5.45 -32.51
N HIS A 390 -2.82 -4.69 -31.59
CA HIS A 390 -3.82 -3.66 -31.87
C HIS A 390 -3.32 -2.22 -31.66
N ALA A 391 -2.03 -2.02 -31.34
CA ALA A 391 -1.43 -0.70 -31.38
C ALA A 391 -1.30 -0.22 -32.85
N PRO A 392 -1.55 1.07 -33.16
CA PRO A 392 -1.44 1.58 -34.52
C PRO A 392 -0.02 1.34 -35.05
N HIS A 393 0.11 0.40 -35.99
CA HIS A 393 1.36 -0.06 -36.57
C HIS A 393 2.19 1.11 -37.15
N ALA A 394 3.38 1.35 -36.59
CA ALA A 394 4.50 1.83 -37.37
C ALA A 394 5.23 0.60 -37.96
N PRO A 395 5.26 0.37 -39.29
CA PRO A 395 5.64 -0.91 -39.88
C PRO A 395 7.12 -1.34 -39.70
N HIS A 396 7.96 -0.58 -39.00
CA HIS A 396 9.41 -0.84 -38.94
C HIS A 396 10.08 -0.45 -37.60
N ALA A 397 9.33 -0.30 -36.51
CA ALA A 397 9.95 -0.05 -35.21
C ALA A 397 10.39 -1.39 -34.58
N PRO A 398 11.69 -1.65 -34.37
CA PRO A 398 12.12 -2.82 -33.61
C PRO A 398 11.50 -2.74 -32.21
N HIS A 399 10.79 -3.79 -31.79
CA HIS A 399 10.34 -3.93 -30.40
C HIS A 399 11.56 -3.70 -29.50
N ALA A 400 11.56 -2.61 -28.73
CA ALA A 400 12.66 -2.32 -27.83
C ALA A 400 12.84 -3.52 -26.89
N PRO A 401 14.07 -4.04 -26.72
CA PRO A 401 14.30 -5.20 -25.87
C PRO A 401 13.86 -4.87 -24.44
N HIS A 402 12.83 -5.57 -23.98
CA HIS A 402 12.36 -5.45 -22.61
C HIS A 402 13.35 -6.17 -21.71
N ALA A 403 13.92 -5.52 -20.68
CA ALA A 403 14.91 -6.14 -19.79
C ALA A 403 14.41 -7.47 -19.17
N PHE A 404 13.09 -7.56 -18.93
CA PHE A 404 12.46 -8.80 -18.47
C PHE A 404 12.43 -9.91 -19.55
N ALA A 405 12.28 -9.58 -20.84
CA ALA A 405 12.38 -10.56 -21.91
C ALA A 405 13.79 -11.19 -21.97
N ASP A 406 14.84 -10.42 -21.68
CA ASP A 406 16.20 -10.95 -21.56
C ASP A 406 16.36 -11.89 -20.36
N ILE A 407 15.73 -11.56 -19.22
CA ILE A 407 15.69 -12.45 -18.05
C ILE A 407 15.00 -13.77 -18.39
N LEU A 408 13.86 -13.73 -19.09
CA LEU A 408 13.13 -14.94 -19.51
C LEU A 408 13.92 -15.74 -20.54
N ARG A 409 14.56 -15.07 -21.50
CA ARG A 409 15.45 -15.70 -22.49
C ARG A 409 16.59 -16.44 -21.81
N GLU A 410 17.22 -15.84 -20.80
CA GLU A 410 18.30 -16.48 -20.05
C GLU A 410 17.80 -17.62 -19.17
N SER A 411 16.61 -17.48 -18.55
CA SER A 411 15.95 -18.57 -17.85
C SER A 411 15.75 -19.79 -18.76
N LEU A 412 15.21 -19.57 -19.95
CA LEU A 412 14.94 -20.63 -20.92
C LEU A 412 16.25 -21.30 -21.39
N LYS A 413 17.31 -20.52 -21.65
CA LYS A 413 18.65 -21.04 -21.95
C LYS A 413 19.23 -21.89 -20.81
N SER A 414 19.16 -21.39 -19.58
CA SER A 414 19.70 -22.09 -18.42
C SER A 414 18.95 -23.39 -18.10
N PHE A 415 17.66 -23.46 -18.44
CA PHE A 415 16.79 -24.60 -18.13
C PHE A 415 16.88 -25.71 -19.17
N VAL A 416 16.70 -25.40 -20.46
CA VAL A 416 16.62 -26.42 -21.54
C VAL A 416 17.73 -26.32 -22.58
N ASN A 417 18.48 -25.20 -22.58
CA ASN A 417 19.54 -24.91 -23.55
C ASN A 417 19.10 -25.17 -25.00
N PRO A 418 18.04 -24.49 -25.49
CA PRO A 418 17.50 -24.77 -26.82
C PRO A 418 18.55 -24.44 -27.89
N PRO A 419 18.73 -25.30 -28.90
CA PRO A 419 19.63 -25.03 -30.01
C PRO A 419 19.36 -23.67 -30.65
N ALA A 420 18.09 -23.25 -30.73
CA ALA A 420 17.63 -21.96 -31.28
C ALA A 420 18.08 -20.71 -30.51
N LEU A 421 18.69 -20.83 -29.32
CA LEU A 421 19.26 -19.68 -28.60
C LEU A 421 20.77 -19.78 -28.38
N THR A 422 21.42 -20.82 -28.92
CA THR A 422 22.87 -20.99 -28.87
C THR A 422 23.53 -20.39 -30.12
N SER A 423 24.64 -19.67 -29.94
CA SER A 423 25.32 -18.84 -30.96
C SER A 423 25.92 -19.61 -32.15
N ARG A 424 25.67 -20.92 -32.29
CA ARG A 424 26.22 -21.79 -33.34
C ARG A 424 25.22 -22.81 -33.92
N SER A 425 23.90 -22.60 -33.81
CA SER A 425 22.92 -23.53 -34.37
C SER A 425 22.45 -23.11 -35.78
N PRO A 426 22.48 -24.02 -36.77
CA PRO A 426 21.93 -23.78 -38.11
C PRO A 426 20.39 -23.60 -38.12
N ALA A 427 19.69 -23.88 -37.02
CA ALA A 427 18.24 -23.67 -36.90
C ALA A 427 17.83 -22.17 -36.82
N ILE A 428 18.73 -21.30 -36.33
CA ILE A 428 18.51 -19.82 -36.27
C ILE A 428 18.67 -19.17 -37.65
N SER A 429 19.20 -19.89 -38.64
CA SER A 429 19.56 -19.33 -39.93
C SER A 429 18.36 -18.84 -40.75
N THR A 430 17.15 -19.32 -40.46
CA THR A 430 15.95 -18.84 -41.14
C THR A 430 15.38 -17.61 -40.44
N PRO A 431 15.16 -16.48 -41.15
CA PRO A 431 14.63 -15.26 -40.56
C PRO A 431 13.25 -15.47 -39.92
N GLN A 432 12.45 -16.38 -40.48
CA GLN A 432 11.13 -16.75 -39.95
C GLN A 432 11.20 -17.41 -38.57
N ALA A 433 12.07 -18.42 -38.36
CA ALA A 433 12.17 -19.08 -37.05
C ALA A 433 12.65 -18.11 -35.96
N ARG A 434 13.53 -17.17 -36.31
CA ARG A 434 13.99 -16.13 -35.39
C ARG A 434 12.87 -15.18 -34.98
N GLU A 435 12.05 -14.74 -35.93
CA GLU A 435 10.90 -13.87 -35.67
C GLU A 435 9.88 -14.54 -34.75
N PHE A 436 9.57 -15.82 -34.98
CA PHE A 436 8.66 -16.60 -34.11
C PHE A 436 9.17 -16.69 -32.67
N VAL A 437 10.47 -16.97 -32.47
CA VAL A 437 11.07 -17.04 -31.12
C VAL A 437 11.05 -15.69 -30.42
N GLU A 438 11.37 -14.60 -31.13
CA GLU A 438 11.35 -13.25 -30.56
C GLU A 438 9.92 -12.80 -30.19
N ASN A 439 8.95 -13.09 -31.05
CA ASN A 439 7.53 -12.80 -30.78
C ASN A 439 7.02 -13.59 -29.58
N PHE A 440 7.35 -14.88 -29.49
CA PHE A 440 6.99 -15.72 -28.34
C PHE A 440 7.60 -15.17 -27.03
N LEU A 441 8.89 -14.83 -27.03
CA LEU A 441 9.54 -14.23 -25.85
C LEU A 441 8.90 -12.90 -25.45
N ALA A 442 8.50 -12.07 -26.41
CA ALA A 442 7.75 -10.84 -26.15
C ALA A 442 6.37 -11.13 -25.53
N ARG A 443 5.65 -12.17 -26.02
CA ARG A 443 4.38 -12.63 -25.47
C ARG A 443 4.50 -13.15 -24.03
N CYS A 444 5.59 -13.83 -23.70
CA CYS A 444 5.84 -14.31 -22.33
C CYS A 444 6.00 -13.18 -21.30
N VAL A 445 6.41 -11.97 -21.70
CA VAL A 445 6.69 -10.87 -20.76
C VAL A 445 5.50 -10.60 -19.84
N ARG A 446 4.29 -10.50 -20.38
CA ARG A 446 3.10 -10.17 -19.58
C ARG A 446 2.75 -11.30 -18.59
N PRO A 447 2.47 -12.55 -19.01
CA PRO A 447 2.02 -13.59 -18.07
C PRO A 447 3.07 -13.88 -16.99
N PHE A 448 4.36 -13.83 -17.33
CA PHE A 448 5.42 -14.02 -16.34
C PHE A 448 5.60 -12.82 -15.39
N ALA A 449 5.32 -11.60 -15.83
CA ALA A 449 5.34 -10.44 -14.95
C ALA A 449 4.14 -10.46 -13.99
N VAL A 450 2.96 -10.87 -14.49
CA VAL A 450 1.77 -11.12 -13.67
C VAL A 450 2.04 -12.24 -12.65
N LEU A 451 2.71 -13.33 -13.05
CA LEU A 451 3.11 -14.40 -12.11
C LEU A 451 3.90 -13.86 -10.91
N VAL A 452 4.90 -13.02 -11.16
CA VAL A 452 5.70 -12.39 -10.09
C VAL A 452 4.85 -11.43 -9.25
N GLN A 453 3.99 -10.63 -9.90
CA GLN A 453 3.07 -9.70 -9.22
C GLN A 453 2.10 -10.44 -8.29
N VAL A 454 1.54 -11.57 -8.74
CA VAL A 454 0.58 -12.39 -7.99
C VAL A 454 1.17 -12.81 -6.65
N CYS A 455 2.44 -13.20 -6.58
CA CYS A 455 3.11 -13.54 -5.32
C CYS A 455 3.08 -12.41 -4.28
N GLY A 456 2.88 -11.16 -4.71
CA GLY A 456 2.77 -10.01 -3.84
C GLY A 456 1.37 -9.73 -3.30
N HIS A 457 0.29 -10.37 -3.77
CA HIS A 457 -1.08 -10.13 -3.29
C HIS A 457 -1.39 -10.87 -1.98
N ASN A 458 -2.56 -10.62 -1.36
CA ASN A 458 -3.05 -11.46 -0.26
C ASN A 458 -3.41 -12.88 -0.75
N ARG A 459 -3.62 -13.85 0.15
CA ARG A 459 -3.81 -15.27 -0.23
C ARG A 459 -5.07 -15.55 -1.05
N ALA A 460 -6.18 -14.91 -0.70
CA ALA A 460 -7.43 -15.05 -1.45
C ALA A 460 -7.26 -14.54 -2.89
N ARG A 461 -6.69 -13.35 -3.03
CA ARG A 461 -6.42 -12.72 -4.34
C ARG A 461 -5.34 -13.45 -5.14
N GLN A 462 -4.36 -14.05 -4.47
CA GLN A 462 -3.41 -14.95 -5.12
C GLN A 462 -4.15 -16.07 -5.84
N ARG A 463 -5.06 -16.77 -5.16
CA ARG A 463 -5.82 -17.87 -5.74
C ARG A 463 -6.68 -17.42 -6.93
N ASP A 464 -7.42 -16.32 -6.79
CA ASP A 464 -8.26 -15.78 -7.87
C ASP A 464 -7.44 -15.45 -9.12
N LYS A 465 -6.29 -14.78 -8.94
CA LYS A 465 -5.42 -14.40 -10.05
C LYS A 465 -4.65 -15.59 -10.63
N LEU A 466 -4.32 -16.62 -9.83
CA LEU A 466 -3.73 -17.87 -10.33
C LEU A 466 -4.67 -18.59 -11.29
N ALA A 467 -5.99 -18.57 -11.04
CA ALA A 467 -6.97 -19.16 -11.96
C ALA A 467 -6.93 -18.47 -13.33
N LEU A 468 -6.96 -17.13 -13.35
CA LEU A 468 -6.86 -16.36 -14.59
C LEU A 468 -5.51 -16.58 -15.30
N LEU A 469 -4.45 -16.74 -14.52
CA LEU A 469 -3.10 -16.95 -15.05
C LEU A 469 -2.94 -18.32 -15.71
N LEU A 470 -3.65 -19.36 -15.22
CA LEU A 470 -3.65 -20.69 -15.84
C LEU A 470 -4.22 -20.64 -17.26
N ASP A 471 -5.27 -19.85 -17.51
CA ASP A 471 -5.83 -19.66 -18.85
C ASP A 471 -4.81 -18.95 -19.78
N GLU A 472 -4.12 -17.92 -19.29
CA GLU A 472 -3.06 -17.24 -20.07
C GLU A 472 -1.88 -18.18 -20.38
N PHE A 473 -1.48 -19.02 -19.42
CA PHE A 473 -0.38 -19.99 -19.61
C PHE A 473 -0.78 -21.18 -20.51
N ALA A 474 -2.05 -21.57 -20.54
CA ALA A 474 -2.55 -22.57 -21.49
C ALA A 474 -2.41 -22.07 -22.94
N ALA A 475 -2.77 -20.81 -23.20
CA ALA A 475 -2.55 -20.20 -24.51
C ALA A 475 -1.05 -20.10 -24.86
N LEU A 476 -0.19 -19.77 -23.89
CA LEU A 476 1.27 -19.77 -24.09
C LEU A 476 1.82 -21.18 -24.40
N GLN A 477 1.23 -22.23 -23.84
CA GLN A 477 1.63 -23.62 -24.10
C GLN A 477 1.40 -24.00 -25.57
N GLU A 478 0.23 -23.68 -26.12
CA GLU A 478 -0.08 -23.91 -27.55
C GLU A 478 0.86 -23.12 -28.48
N GLU A 479 1.19 -21.89 -28.10
CA GLU A 479 2.15 -21.06 -28.84
C GLU A 479 3.58 -21.64 -28.77
N ALA A 480 3.99 -22.14 -27.61
CA ALA A 480 5.30 -22.78 -27.42
C ALA A 480 5.46 -24.05 -28.28
N GLU A 481 4.40 -24.85 -28.39
CA GLU A 481 4.36 -26.03 -29.27
C GLU A 481 4.50 -25.64 -30.75
N SER A 482 3.85 -24.54 -31.14
CA SER A 482 3.98 -23.98 -32.48
C SER A 482 5.41 -23.51 -32.78
N VAL A 483 6.07 -22.86 -31.81
CA VAL A 483 7.48 -22.44 -31.93
C VAL A 483 8.41 -23.65 -32.05
N ASP A 484 8.23 -24.67 -31.22
CA ASP A 484 9.03 -25.90 -31.29
C ASP A 484 8.87 -26.60 -32.65
N ALA A 485 7.65 -26.64 -33.21
CA ALA A 485 7.38 -27.20 -34.53
C ALA A 485 8.11 -26.43 -35.65
N VAL A 486 8.08 -25.09 -35.61
CA VAL A 486 8.77 -24.24 -36.59
C VAL A 486 10.29 -24.38 -36.49
N VAL A 487 10.84 -24.35 -35.27
CA VAL A 487 12.28 -24.49 -35.01
C VAL A 487 12.78 -25.86 -35.44
N THR A 488 12.02 -26.93 -35.16
CA THR A 488 12.34 -28.29 -35.58
C THR A 488 12.30 -28.42 -37.10
N GLY A 489 11.26 -27.88 -37.74
CA GLY A 489 11.14 -27.89 -39.21
C GLY A 489 12.30 -27.16 -39.89
N ALA A 490 12.77 -26.05 -39.31
CA ALA A 490 13.91 -25.28 -39.82
C ALA A 490 15.28 -25.97 -39.63
N ALA A 491 15.41 -26.87 -38.64
CA ALA A 491 16.68 -27.55 -38.33
C ALA A 491 17.00 -28.74 -39.26
N GLY A 492 16.02 -29.26 -40.00
CA GLY A 492 16.17 -30.40 -40.90
C GLY A 492 16.37 -31.75 -40.18
N VAL A 493 16.23 -32.86 -40.94
CA VAL A 493 16.20 -34.26 -40.42
C VAL A 493 17.55 -34.72 -39.83
N ALA A 494 18.64 -33.96 -39.97
CA ALA A 494 20.01 -34.43 -39.71
C ALA A 494 20.61 -34.05 -38.33
N GLY A 495 19.86 -33.41 -37.42
CA GLY A 495 20.40 -32.96 -36.13
C GLY A 495 19.62 -33.48 -34.93
N ALA A 496 20.12 -34.56 -34.30
CA ALA A 496 19.84 -35.00 -32.93
C ALA A 496 18.53 -34.52 -32.27
N GLY A 497 17.42 -35.25 -32.51
CA GLY A 497 16.19 -35.23 -31.71
C GLY A 497 15.49 -33.88 -31.59
N ALA A 498 14.33 -33.75 -32.24
CA ALA A 498 13.39 -32.65 -32.01
C ALA A 498 13.07 -32.54 -30.50
N ARG A 499 13.76 -31.66 -29.78
CA ARG A 499 13.49 -31.40 -28.38
C ARG A 499 12.48 -30.26 -28.33
N ALA A 500 11.32 -30.53 -27.74
CA ALA A 500 10.27 -29.54 -27.48
C ALA A 500 10.70 -28.60 -26.34
N CYS A 501 11.73 -27.79 -26.59
CA CYS A 501 12.39 -27.01 -25.56
C CYS A 501 11.50 -25.90 -25.01
N PHE A 502 10.80 -25.17 -25.87
CA PHE A 502 9.94 -24.07 -25.46
C PHE A 502 8.72 -24.60 -24.71
N SER A 503 8.08 -25.65 -25.24
CA SER A 503 6.92 -26.31 -24.64
C SER A 503 7.26 -26.92 -23.28
N THR A 504 8.45 -27.53 -23.13
CA THR A 504 8.89 -28.09 -21.84
C THR A 504 9.10 -26.99 -20.80
N TRP A 505 9.66 -25.84 -21.20
CA TRP A 505 9.87 -24.72 -20.28
C TRP A 505 8.54 -24.11 -19.83
N VAL A 506 7.57 -23.91 -20.72
CA VAL A 506 6.23 -23.42 -20.35
C VAL A 506 5.49 -24.44 -19.48
N LEU A 507 5.51 -25.73 -19.85
CA LEU A 507 4.86 -26.80 -19.11
C LEU A 507 5.35 -26.89 -17.65
N TYR A 508 6.65 -26.70 -17.41
CA TYR A 508 7.20 -26.61 -16.05
C TYR A 508 6.50 -25.53 -15.22
N HIS A 509 6.27 -24.35 -15.79
CA HIS A 509 5.58 -23.27 -15.07
C HIS A 509 4.08 -23.53 -14.92
N VAL A 510 3.42 -24.12 -15.93
CA VAL A 510 2.01 -24.54 -15.86
C VAL A 510 1.79 -25.50 -14.70
N LEU A 511 2.59 -26.56 -14.59
CA LEU A 511 2.49 -27.54 -13.50
C LEU A 511 2.71 -26.89 -12.14
N ARG A 512 3.67 -25.97 -12.02
CA ARG A 512 3.88 -25.22 -10.78
C ARG A 512 2.71 -24.32 -10.41
N LEU A 513 2.06 -23.68 -11.40
CA LEU A 513 0.85 -22.87 -11.20
C LEU A 513 -0.33 -23.74 -10.74
N MET A 514 -0.51 -24.92 -11.36
CA MET A 514 -1.56 -25.87 -10.98
C MET A 514 -1.39 -26.33 -9.53
N ILE A 515 -0.18 -26.73 -9.14
CA ILE A 515 0.15 -27.11 -7.76
C ILE A 515 -0.11 -25.92 -6.81
N ALA A 516 0.33 -24.72 -7.15
CA ALA A 516 0.12 -23.54 -6.32
C ALA A 516 -1.37 -23.21 -6.13
N TYR A 517 -2.17 -23.32 -7.19
CA TYR A 517 -3.61 -23.11 -7.16
C TYR A 517 -4.30 -24.14 -6.26
N LEU A 518 -4.01 -25.44 -6.43
CA LEU A 518 -4.56 -26.50 -5.59
C LEU A 518 -4.17 -26.33 -4.12
N LEU A 519 -2.90 -26.07 -3.82
CA LEU A 519 -2.45 -25.89 -2.43
C LEU A 519 -3.04 -24.63 -1.79
N SER A 520 -3.28 -23.57 -2.57
CA SER A 520 -3.93 -22.35 -2.04
C SER A 520 -5.36 -22.61 -1.56
N GLY A 521 -6.09 -23.55 -2.18
CA GLY A 521 -7.42 -23.92 -1.73
C GLY A 521 -7.42 -24.65 -0.38
N LEU A 522 -6.35 -25.40 -0.05
CA LEU A 522 -6.17 -25.99 1.27
C LEU A 522 -5.84 -24.92 2.32
N GLU A 523 -4.97 -23.95 2.01
CA GLU A 523 -4.62 -22.84 2.92
C GLU A 523 -5.83 -21.95 3.24
N LEU A 524 -6.76 -21.83 2.29
CA LEU A 524 -7.98 -21.03 2.40
C LEU A 524 -9.20 -21.83 2.87
N GLU A 525 -9.03 -23.10 3.24
CA GLU A 525 -10.11 -23.99 3.71
C GLU A 525 -11.31 -24.09 2.73
N LEU A 526 -11.04 -24.06 1.43
CA LEU A 526 -12.06 -24.08 0.39
C LEU A 526 -12.55 -25.49 0.02
N TYR A 527 -11.79 -26.52 0.42
CA TYR A 527 -12.14 -27.91 0.16
C TYR A 527 -12.76 -28.54 1.39
N ALA A 528 -13.80 -29.34 1.18
CA ALA A 528 -14.34 -30.20 2.22
C ALA A 528 -13.39 -31.38 2.50
N VAL A 529 -13.45 -31.93 3.71
CA VAL A 529 -12.56 -33.03 4.15
C VAL A 529 -12.62 -34.25 3.21
N HIS A 530 -13.78 -34.54 2.63
CA HIS A 530 -13.95 -35.66 1.69
C HIS A 530 -13.42 -35.37 0.28
N GLU A 531 -12.94 -34.15 0.00
CA GLU A 531 -12.31 -33.80 -1.27
C GLU A 531 -10.79 -33.95 -1.20
N TYR A 532 -10.22 -34.06 0.00
CA TYR A 532 -8.77 -34.02 0.22
C TYR A 532 -8.02 -35.10 -0.55
N HIS A 533 -8.55 -36.32 -0.65
CA HIS A 533 -7.86 -37.39 -1.39
C HIS A 533 -7.77 -37.11 -2.88
N TYR A 534 -8.78 -36.45 -3.48
CA TYR A 534 -8.71 -36.03 -4.89
C TYR A 534 -7.67 -34.94 -5.09
N ILE A 535 -7.66 -33.94 -4.19
CA ILE A 535 -6.70 -32.81 -4.27
C ILE A 535 -5.26 -33.30 -4.09
N PHE A 536 -5.00 -34.12 -3.08
CA PHE A 536 -3.64 -34.66 -2.86
C PHE A 536 -3.20 -35.57 -4.00
N TRP A 537 -4.11 -36.37 -4.59
CA TRP A 537 -3.78 -37.20 -5.75
C TRP A 537 -3.40 -36.34 -6.96
N LEU A 538 -4.15 -35.28 -7.27
CA LEU A 538 -3.81 -34.36 -8.36
C LEU A 538 -2.46 -33.68 -8.13
N VAL A 539 -2.20 -33.19 -6.91
CA VAL A 539 -0.90 -32.58 -6.56
C VAL A 539 0.25 -33.58 -6.72
N ASP A 540 0.04 -34.86 -6.38
CA ASP A 540 1.08 -35.90 -6.50
C ASP A 540 1.36 -36.25 -7.97
N VAL A 541 0.32 -36.28 -8.81
CA VAL A 541 0.46 -36.43 -10.27
C VAL A 541 1.25 -35.26 -10.86
N ASP A 542 0.86 -34.03 -10.56
CA ASP A 542 1.54 -32.84 -11.09
C ASP A 542 3.00 -32.75 -10.62
N LYS A 543 3.28 -33.13 -9.37
CA LYS A 543 4.66 -33.20 -8.84
C LYS A 543 5.48 -34.31 -9.48
N SER A 544 4.86 -35.42 -9.86
CA SER A 544 5.54 -36.52 -10.54
C SER A 544 5.91 -36.18 -11.99
N LEU A 545 5.22 -35.20 -12.58
CA LEU A 545 5.52 -34.67 -13.92
C LEU A 545 6.64 -33.61 -13.92
N LEU A 546 6.90 -32.97 -12.78
CA LEU A 546 8.00 -32.03 -12.55
C LEU A 546 9.32 -32.76 -12.26
#